data_AF-A0A932ALR7-F1
#
_entry.id   AF-A0A932ALR7-F1
#
_cell.length_a   1.000
_cell.length_b   1.000
_cell.length_c   1.000
_cell.angle_alpha   90.00
_cell.angle_beta   90.00
_cell.angle_gamma   90.00
#
_symmetry.space_group_name_H-M   'P 1'
#
loop_
_entity.id
_entity.type
_entity.pdbx_description
1 polymer ?
#
loop_
_entity_poly.entity_id
_entity_poly.type
_entity_poly.pdbx_seq_one_letter_code
_entity_poly.pdbx_strand_id
1 'polypeptide(L)'
;MATTTPTLTPTFATGATAKPGDVVRVDPRRERPGDQVAPGLAEVGLNHGFVGDVLSAMLTHERCGRHLYRSVATRTNNPVLRRKYEEFGGETERHATILEDLVTQLGGDPQYVSPAARAVEGNDSRLLEATYLLAGSVDVMTQEMVMLDAVLLAESMDHANWTTLAQLTESLPEGPVRASFAAAVGDVLGEEEDHLSWARDTKARLTVMQASSKAMATTATKVEEMVDTVRGWLST
;
A
#
# COMPACT_ATOMS: atom_id res chain seq x y z
N MET A 1 -26.30 6.08 -4.71
CA MET A 1 -25.71 5.66 -3.43
C MET A 1 -24.71 6.73 -3.05
N ALA A 2 -24.73 7.23 -1.81
CA ALA A 2 -23.73 8.20 -1.37
C ALA A 2 -22.37 7.49 -1.41
N THR A 3 -21.47 7.95 -2.29
CA THR A 3 -20.08 7.55 -2.30
C THR A 3 -19.44 8.07 -1.02
N THR A 4 -19.51 7.29 0.05
CA THR A 4 -18.73 7.54 1.26
C THR A 4 -17.27 7.49 0.88
N THR A 5 -16.55 8.60 1.08
CA THR A 5 -15.09 8.63 0.94
C THR A 5 -14.49 7.50 1.77
N PRO A 6 -13.63 6.63 1.20
CA PRO A 6 -13.04 5.53 1.93
C PRO A 6 -12.30 6.06 3.16
N THR A 7 -12.39 5.34 4.27
CA THR A 7 -11.69 5.76 5.48
C THR A 7 -10.20 5.48 5.31
N LEU A 8 -9.43 6.51 4.99
CA LEU A 8 -7.99 6.39 4.72
C LEU A 8 -7.15 6.14 5.97
N THR A 9 -7.62 6.55 7.15
CA THR A 9 -6.95 6.30 8.41
C THR A 9 -8.01 6.05 9.47
N PRO A 10 -8.17 4.80 9.95
CA PRO A 10 -9.04 4.51 11.08
C PRO A 10 -8.58 5.29 12.31
N THR A 11 -9.48 6.05 12.90
CA THR A 11 -9.25 6.79 14.14
C THR A 11 -10.38 6.53 15.10
N PHE A 12 -10.19 6.90 16.37
CA PHE A 12 -11.29 6.88 17.34
C PHE A 12 -12.53 7.67 16.84
N ALA A 13 -12.31 8.78 16.13
CA ALA A 13 -13.37 9.62 15.58
C ALA A 13 -14.12 8.98 14.40
N THR A 14 -13.43 8.20 13.56
CA THR A 14 -14.06 7.45 12.45
C THR A 14 -14.67 6.13 12.92
N GLY A 15 -14.52 5.80 14.20
CA GLY A 15 -15.13 4.64 14.81
C GLY A 15 -14.26 3.40 14.82
N ALA A 16 -12.94 3.56 14.67
CA ALA A 16 -11.98 2.48 14.74
C ALA A 16 -12.18 1.61 15.99
N THR A 17 -12.06 0.32 15.79
CA THR A 17 -12.08 -0.69 16.84
C THR A 17 -10.70 -1.33 16.95
N ALA A 18 -10.38 -1.93 18.09
CA ALA A 18 -9.06 -2.51 18.31
C ALA A 18 -9.10 -3.71 19.25
N LYS A 19 -8.09 -4.56 19.13
CA LYS A 19 -7.90 -5.71 20.00
C LYS A 19 -7.26 -5.26 21.32
N PRO A 20 -7.92 -5.48 22.46
CA PRO A 20 -7.30 -5.22 23.75
C PRO A 20 -6.12 -6.18 23.96
N GLY A 21 -5.17 -5.80 24.82
CA GLY A 21 -4.05 -6.65 25.20
C GLY A 21 -3.41 -6.19 26.50
N ASP A 22 -2.42 -6.94 27.00
CA ASP A 22 -1.82 -6.72 28.32
C ASP A 22 -1.30 -5.28 28.53
N VAL A 23 -0.77 -4.68 27.47
CA VAL A 23 -0.22 -3.32 27.46
C VAL A 23 -1.04 -2.34 26.63
N VAL A 24 -2.18 -2.76 26.08
CA VAL A 24 -3.02 -1.95 25.18
C VAL A 24 -4.43 -1.87 25.75
N ARG A 25 -4.81 -0.68 26.22
CA ARG A 25 -6.16 -0.39 26.68
C ARG A 25 -6.98 0.22 25.55
N VAL A 26 -8.20 -0.28 25.38
CA VAL A 26 -9.16 0.19 24.38
C VAL A 26 -10.41 0.66 25.12
N ASP A 27 -11.15 1.62 24.58
CA ASP A 27 -12.48 1.94 25.11
C ASP A 27 -13.36 0.69 25.03
N PRO A 28 -14.03 0.23 26.10
CA PRO A 28 -14.83 -1.00 26.08
C PRO A 28 -15.88 -1.07 24.96
N ARG A 29 -16.33 0.09 24.46
CA ARG A 29 -17.30 0.18 23.34
C ARG A 29 -16.64 -0.01 21.97
N ARG A 30 -15.31 -0.03 21.92
CA ARG A 30 -14.46 -0.15 20.71
C ARG A 30 -13.59 -1.41 20.75
N GLU A 31 -13.75 -2.25 21.76
CA GLU A 31 -13.04 -3.52 21.85
C GLU A 31 -13.55 -4.50 20.80
N ARG A 32 -12.59 -5.16 20.12
CA ARG A 32 -12.83 -6.33 19.28
C ARG A 32 -11.91 -7.45 19.74
N PRO A 33 -12.39 -8.31 20.65
CA PRO A 33 -11.66 -9.51 21.04
C PRO A 33 -11.40 -10.42 19.84
N GLY A 34 -10.34 -11.24 19.91
CA GLY A 34 -9.89 -12.03 18.76
C GLY A 34 -10.90 -13.04 18.23
N ASP A 35 -11.83 -13.50 19.07
CA ASP A 35 -12.92 -14.40 18.69
C ASP A 35 -14.05 -13.70 17.90
N GLN A 36 -14.03 -12.37 17.81
CA GLN A 36 -14.98 -11.56 17.04
C GLN A 36 -14.37 -11.04 15.73
N VAL A 37 -13.13 -11.39 15.43
CA VAL A 37 -12.44 -10.95 14.21
C VAL A 37 -12.70 -11.97 13.10
N ALA A 38 -13.29 -11.51 12.00
CA ALA A 38 -13.56 -12.29 10.77
C ALA A 38 -14.15 -13.70 11.01
N PRO A 39 -15.26 -13.83 11.76
CA PRO A 39 -15.79 -15.12 12.21
C PRO A 39 -16.11 -16.11 11.07
N GLY A 40 -16.39 -15.63 9.84
CA GLY A 40 -16.61 -16.51 8.68
C GLY A 40 -15.41 -17.40 8.33
N LEU A 41 -14.20 -17.01 8.75
CA LEU A 41 -12.99 -17.84 8.57
C LEU A 41 -12.96 -19.07 9.48
N ALA A 42 -13.68 -19.06 10.61
CA ALA A 42 -13.76 -20.21 11.50
C ALA A 42 -14.50 -21.39 10.84
N GLU A 43 -15.45 -21.11 9.96
CA GLU A 43 -16.25 -22.12 9.25
C GLU A 43 -15.40 -22.98 8.31
N VAL A 44 -14.28 -22.45 7.82
CA VAL A 44 -13.32 -23.14 6.95
C VAL A 44 -12.09 -23.66 7.72
N GLY A 45 -12.16 -23.66 9.06
CA GLY A 45 -11.10 -24.22 9.92
C GLY A 45 -9.85 -23.36 10.05
N LEU A 46 -9.89 -22.08 9.63
CA LEU A 46 -8.77 -21.17 9.81
C LEU A 46 -8.76 -20.53 11.20
N ASN A 47 -7.56 -20.14 11.64
CA ASN A 47 -7.39 -19.27 12.80
C ASN A 47 -7.86 -17.85 12.44
N HIS A 48 -9.17 -17.63 12.55
CA HIS A 48 -9.82 -16.40 12.13
C HIS A 48 -9.27 -15.13 12.81
N GLY A 49 -8.93 -15.19 14.09
CA GLY A 49 -8.31 -14.07 14.80
C GLY A 49 -6.93 -13.71 14.27
N PHE A 50 -6.12 -14.70 13.85
CA PHE A 50 -4.81 -14.47 13.24
C PHE A 50 -4.95 -13.95 11.80
N VAL A 51 -5.75 -14.61 10.97
CA VAL A 51 -5.92 -14.21 9.57
C VAL A 51 -6.60 -12.85 9.45
N GLY A 52 -7.56 -12.53 10.32
CA GLY A 52 -8.14 -11.20 10.36
C GLY A 52 -7.17 -10.12 10.86
N ASP A 53 -6.22 -10.46 11.76
CA ASP A 53 -5.14 -9.54 12.11
C ASP A 53 -4.22 -9.25 10.90
N VAL A 54 -3.97 -10.25 10.04
CA VAL A 54 -3.23 -10.12 8.77
C VAL A 54 -3.99 -9.26 7.76
N LEU A 55 -5.28 -9.52 7.52
CA LEU A 55 -6.10 -8.72 6.61
C LEU A 55 -6.21 -7.26 7.07
N SER A 56 -6.34 -7.02 8.37
CA SER A 56 -6.30 -5.67 8.95
C SER A 56 -4.95 -4.97 8.69
N ALA A 57 -3.84 -5.71 8.74
CA ALA A 57 -2.51 -5.19 8.45
C ALA A 57 -2.33 -4.85 6.96
N MET A 58 -2.78 -5.72 6.06
CA MET A 58 -2.76 -5.47 4.62
C MET A 58 -3.61 -4.26 4.23
N LEU A 59 -4.84 -4.18 4.75
CA LEU A 59 -5.71 -3.02 4.52
C LEU A 59 -5.08 -1.72 5.03
N THR A 60 -4.30 -1.79 6.11
CA THR A 60 -3.55 -0.64 6.61
C THR A 60 -2.42 -0.25 5.65
N HIS A 61 -1.75 -1.22 5.03
CA HIS A 61 -0.70 -0.98 4.04
C HIS A 61 -1.23 -0.22 2.83
N GLU A 62 -2.33 -0.69 2.23
CA GLU A 62 -3.02 -0.05 1.11
C GLU A 62 -3.43 1.40 1.43
N ARG A 63 -4.04 1.59 2.61
CA ARG A 63 -4.42 2.92 3.12
C ARG A 63 -3.21 3.84 3.29
N CYS A 64 -2.07 3.32 3.73
CA CYS A 64 -0.82 4.07 3.82
C CYS A 64 -0.19 4.33 2.45
N GLY A 65 -0.26 3.37 1.52
CA GLY A 65 0.15 3.50 0.13
C GLY A 65 -0.53 4.67 -0.57
N ARG A 66 -1.84 4.88 -0.31
CA ARG A 66 -2.56 6.08 -0.78
C ARG A 66 -1.87 7.38 -0.37
N HIS A 67 -1.42 7.49 0.89
CA HIS A 67 -0.74 8.67 1.40
C HIS A 67 0.65 8.84 0.76
N LEU A 68 1.36 7.72 0.55
CA LEU A 68 2.62 7.70 -0.18
C LEU A 68 2.45 8.25 -1.59
N TYR A 69 1.55 7.68 -2.38
CA TYR A 69 1.30 8.08 -3.77
C TYR A 69 0.89 9.55 -3.90
N ARG A 70 -0.04 10.03 -3.06
CA ARG A 70 -0.41 11.45 -3.02
C ARG A 70 0.79 12.34 -2.70
N SER A 71 1.65 11.90 -1.79
CA SER A 71 2.83 12.65 -1.37
C SER A 71 3.90 12.72 -2.47
N VAL A 72 4.20 11.62 -3.15
CA VAL A 72 5.21 11.60 -4.21
C VAL A 72 4.73 12.25 -5.50
N ALA A 73 3.44 12.10 -5.86
CA ALA A 73 2.84 12.76 -7.01
C ALA A 73 2.89 14.30 -6.91
N THR A 74 2.66 14.84 -5.72
CA THR A 74 2.71 16.30 -5.50
C THR A 74 4.12 16.87 -5.51
N ARG A 75 5.14 16.06 -5.20
CA ARG A 75 6.52 16.52 -4.98
C ARG A 75 7.52 16.12 -6.07
N THR A 76 7.17 15.18 -6.95
CA THR A 76 8.01 14.87 -8.11
C THR A 76 8.08 16.05 -9.08
N ASN A 77 9.29 16.35 -9.53
CA ASN A 77 9.58 17.33 -10.57
C ASN A 77 9.39 16.74 -11.98
N ASN A 78 9.12 15.43 -12.08
CA ASN A 78 8.91 14.74 -13.35
C ASN A 78 7.40 14.55 -13.62
N PRO A 79 6.79 15.28 -14.59
CA PRO A 79 5.37 15.12 -14.90
C PRO A 79 5.00 13.73 -15.44
N VAL A 80 5.96 12.94 -15.91
CA VAL A 80 5.72 11.55 -16.32
C VAL A 80 5.60 10.65 -15.10
N LEU A 81 6.52 10.76 -14.14
CA LEU A 81 6.43 10.03 -12.86
C LEU A 81 5.17 10.45 -12.09
N ARG A 82 4.82 11.73 -12.11
CA ARG A 82 3.59 12.26 -11.50
C ARG A 82 2.35 11.50 -11.96
N ARG A 83 2.18 11.34 -13.28
CA ARG A 83 1.02 10.62 -13.83
C ARG A 83 1.00 9.17 -13.39
N LYS A 84 2.16 8.51 -13.35
CA LYS A 84 2.25 7.12 -12.87
C LYS A 84 1.93 7.00 -11.38
N TYR A 85 2.40 7.91 -10.55
CA TYR A 85 2.03 7.95 -9.14
C TYR A 85 0.54 8.24 -8.90
N GLU A 86 -0.08 9.06 -9.75
CA GLU A 86 -1.52 9.33 -9.70
C GLU A 86 -2.35 8.10 -10.11
N GLU A 87 -1.90 7.39 -11.16
CA GLU A 87 -2.47 6.12 -11.63
C GLU A 87 -2.42 5.05 -10.55
N PHE A 88 -1.21 4.70 -10.08
CA PHE A 88 -1.03 3.68 -9.04
C PHE A 88 -1.75 4.06 -7.75
N GLY A 89 -1.70 5.33 -7.35
CA GLY A 89 -2.49 5.75 -6.19
C GLY A 89 -3.99 5.51 -6.36
N GLY A 90 -4.54 5.69 -7.55
CA GLY A 90 -5.95 5.39 -7.85
C GLY A 90 -6.27 3.90 -7.74
N GLU A 91 -5.34 3.05 -8.20
CA GLU A 91 -5.42 1.59 -8.09
C GLU A 91 -5.34 1.16 -6.62
N THR A 92 -4.37 1.63 -5.84
CA THR A 92 -4.26 1.39 -4.38
C THR A 92 -5.54 1.80 -3.61
N GLU A 93 -6.22 2.88 -4.02
CA GLU A 93 -7.51 3.26 -3.40
C GLU A 93 -8.61 2.20 -3.64
N ARG A 94 -8.61 1.61 -4.84
CA ARG A 94 -9.51 0.53 -5.21
C ARG A 94 -9.13 -0.75 -4.48
N HIS A 95 -7.85 -1.07 -4.34
CA HIS A 95 -7.38 -2.25 -3.60
C HIS A 95 -7.75 -2.19 -2.12
N ALA A 96 -7.60 -1.03 -1.48
CA ALA A 96 -8.12 -0.80 -0.13
C ALA A 96 -9.62 -1.11 -0.03
N THR A 97 -10.42 -0.65 -1.02
CA THR A 97 -11.87 -0.93 -1.06
C THR A 97 -12.14 -2.44 -1.20
N ILE A 98 -11.36 -3.15 -2.02
CA ILE A 98 -11.48 -4.61 -2.20
C ILE A 98 -11.17 -5.35 -0.89
N LEU A 99 -10.16 -4.93 -0.14
CA LEU A 99 -9.87 -5.50 1.18
C LEU A 99 -10.96 -5.16 2.21
N GLU A 100 -11.53 -3.95 2.18
CA GLU A 100 -12.67 -3.60 3.03
C GLU A 100 -13.88 -4.51 2.75
N ASP A 101 -14.18 -4.76 1.48
CA ASP A 101 -15.25 -5.65 1.04
C ASP A 101 -14.96 -7.10 1.43
N LEU A 102 -13.73 -7.59 1.24
CA LEU A 102 -13.31 -8.92 1.67
C LEU A 102 -13.49 -9.10 3.18
N VAL A 103 -12.99 -8.17 4.00
CA VAL A 103 -13.15 -8.22 5.46
C VAL A 103 -14.64 -8.24 5.84
N THR A 104 -15.46 -7.44 5.17
CA THR A 104 -16.91 -7.38 5.43
C THR A 104 -17.61 -8.70 5.05
N GLN A 105 -17.26 -9.30 3.91
CA GLN A 105 -17.82 -10.59 3.46
C GLN A 105 -17.48 -11.74 4.42
N LEU A 106 -16.34 -11.65 5.12
CA LEU A 106 -15.93 -12.61 6.16
C LEU A 106 -16.60 -12.33 7.52
N GLY A 107 -17.53 -11.38 7.58
CA GLY A 107 -18.22 -10.95 8.81
C GLY A 107 -17.33 -10.12 9.74
N GLY A 108 -16.21 -9.60 9.24
CA GLY A 108 -15.27 -8.75 9.98
C GLY A 108 -15.66 -7.27 9.98
N ASP A 109 -14.78 -6.46 10.58
CA ASP A 109 -14.93 -5.01 10.70
C ASP A 109 -13.75 -4.33 9.98
N PRO A 110 -13.95 -3.63 8.84
CA PRO A 110 -12.86 -2.95 8.12
C PRO A 110 -12.27 -1.74 8.87
N GLN A 111 -12.90 -1.32 9.99
CA GLN A 111 -12.37 -0.31 10.91
C GLN A 111 -11.59 -0.94 12.08
N TYR A 112 -11.42 -2.27 12.09
CA TYR A 112 -10.59 -2.96 13.06
C TYR A 112 -9.10 -2.71 12.81
N VAL A 113 -8.43 -2.20 13.83
CA VAL A 113 -6.98 -1.96 13.86
C VAL A 113 -6.31 -3.02 14.72
N SER A 114 -5.73 -4.03 14.06
CA SER A 114 -5.02 -5.12 14.73
C SER A 114 -3.67 -4.67 15.33
N PRO A 115 -3.05 -5.47 16.21
CA PRO A 115 -1.66 -5.24 16.61
C PRO A 115 -0.68 -5.21 15.42
N ALA A 116 -0.89 -6.07 14.42
CA ALA A 116 -0.07 -6.10 13.20
C ALA A 116 -0.29 -4.84 12.35
N ALA A 117 -1.53 -4.36 12.22
CA ALA A 117 -1.85 -3.11 11.54
C ALA A 117 -1.13 -1.90 12.12
N ARG A 118 -1.02 -1.80 13.46
CA ARG A 118 -0.25 -0.72 14.11
C ARG A 118 1.24 -0.76 13.79
N ALA A 119 1.80 -1.96 13.66
CA ALA A 119 3.20 -2.11 13.26
C ALA A 119 3.40 -1.71 11.79
N VAL A 120 2.48 -2.10 10.90
CA VAL A 120 2.47 -1.69 9.50
C VAL A 120 2.34 -0.17 9.36
N GLU A 121 1.36 0.46 10.03
CA GLU A 121 1.21 1.92 10.05
C GLU A 121 2.50 2.62 10.49
N GLY A 122 3.17 2.11 11.52
CA GLY A 122 4.46 2.63 11.99
C GLY A 122 5.57 2.54 10.93
N ASN A 123 5.67 1.40 10.24
CA ASN A 123 6.65 1.20 9.18
C ASN A 123 6.36 2.10 7.98
N ASP A 124 5.11 2.13 7.51
CA ASP A 124 4.71 2.88 6.32
C ASP A 124 4.76 4.39 6.56
N SER A 125 4.48 4.84 7.79
CA SER A 125 4.67 6.24 8.17
C SER A 125 6.13 6.67 8.05
N ARG A 126 7.08 5.79 8.41
CA ARG A 126 8.52 6.05 8.25
C ARG A 126 8.95 5.99 6.79
N LEU A 127 8.35 5.11 6.01
CA LEU A 127 8.56 5.03 4.57
C LEU A 127 8.15 6.34 3.89
N LEU A 128 6.96 6.84 4.22
CA LEU A 128 6.47 8.14 3.78
C LEU A 128 7.39 9.28 4.28
N GLU A 129 7.80 9.26 5.55
CA GLU A 129 8.72 10.26 6.11
C GLU A 129 10.04 10.36 5.33
N ALA A 130 10.63 9.21 4.97
CA ALA A 130 11.89 9.16 4.24
C ALA A 130 11.86 9.97 2.94
N THR A 131 10.70 10.05 2.29
CA THR A 131 10.53 10.80 1.03
C THR A 131 10.69 12.31 1.16
N TYR A 132 10.49 12.90 2.35
CA TYR A 132 10.61 14.35 2.58
C TYR A 132 11.61 14.72 3.67
N LEU A 133 12.18 13.75 4.38
CA LEU A 133 13.18 13.98 5.44
C LEU A 133 14.35 14.84 4.97
N LEU A 134 14.75 14.68 3.71
CA LEU A 134 15.88 15.39 3.09
C LEU A 134 15.43 16.55 2.18
N ALA A 135 14.16 16.96 2.25
CA ALA A 135 13.64 18.02 1.40
C ALA A 135 14.42 19.32 1.62
N GLY A 136 14.91 19.92 0.53
CA GLY A 136 15.71 21.15 0.57
C GLY A 136 17.20 20.95 0.90
N SER A 137 17.65 19.73 1.21
CA SER A 137 19.07 19.43 1.49
C SER A 137 19.74 18.52 0.45
N VAL A 138 19.02 18.10 -0.60
CA VAL A 138 19.53 17.23 -1.67
C VAL A 138 19.20 17.80 -3.04
N ASP A 139 19.93 17.38 -4.07
CA ASP A 139 19.62 17.71 -5.45
C ASP A 139 18.33 17.00 -5.93
N VAL A 140 17.76 17.50 -7.03
CA VAL A 140 16.48 17.00 -7.59
C VAL A 140 16.53 15.51 -7.88
N MET A 141 17.66 14.99 -8.40
CA MET A 141 17.75 13.56 -8.74
C MET A 141 17.78 12.70 -7.49
N THR A 142 18.53 13.12 -6.48
CA THR A 142 18.52 12.43 -5.18
C THR A 142 17.10 12.45 -4.58
N GLN A 143 16.36 13.56 -4.71
CA GLN A 143 14.97 13.63 -4.27
C GLN A 143 14.06 12.64 -5.01
N GLU A 144 14.13 12.56 -6.35
CA GLU A 144 13.36 11.58 -7.14
C GLU A 144 13.72 10.13 -6.76
N MET A 145 15.01 9.85 -6.57
CA MET A 145 15.49 8.51 -6.20
C MET A 145 14.98 8.07 -4.84
N VAL A 146 14.97 8.95 -3.82
CA VAL A 146 14.43 8.62 -2.49
C VAL A 146 12.91 8.38 -2.54
N MET A 147 12.18 9.11 -3.40
CA MET A 147 10.75 8.83 -3.62
C MET A 147 10.52 7.47 -4.29
N LEU A 148 11.33 7.12 -5.30
CA LEU A 148 11.25 5.80 -5.94
C LEU A 148 11.70 4.66 -5.04
N ASP A 149 12.68 4.88 -4.16
CA ASP A 149 13.06 3.91 -3.12
C ASP A 149 11.90 3.62 -2.19
N ALA A 150 11.17 4.67 -1.78
CA ALA A 150 10.00 4.50 -0.94
C ALA A 150 8.87 3.74 -1.65
N VAL A 151 8.59 4.07 -2.92
CA VAL A 151 7.61 3.33 -3.74
C VAL A 151 8.03 1.88 -3.89
N LEU A 152 9.26 1.58 -4.31
CA LEU A 152 9.73 0.20 -4.47
C LEU A 152 9.59 -0.63 -3.19
N LEU A 153 9.87 -0.05 -2.02
CA LEU A 153 9.73 -0.74 -0.75
C LEU A 153 8.26 -0.98 -0.39
N ALA A 154 7.35 -0.05 -0.69
CA ALA A 154 5.90 -0.26 -0.54
C ALA A 154 5.44 -1.40 -1.45
N GLU A 155 5.70 -1.31 -2.75
CA GLU A 155 5.28 -2.33 -3.74
C GLU A 155 5.89 -3.71 -3.46
N SER A 156 7.10 -3.76 -2.89
CA SER A 156 7.70 -5.04 -2.50
C SER A 156 6.92 -5.73 -1.38
N MET A 157 6.42 -4.94 -0.42
CA MET A 157 5.61 -5.45 0.68
C MET A 157 4.20 -5.78 0.21
N ASP A 158 3.60 -4.94 -0.64
CA ASP A 158 2.23 -5.11 -1.06
C ASP A 158 2.06 -6.31 -2.00
N HIS A 159 2.92 -6.43 -3.01
CA HIS A 159 2.99 -7.62 -3.85
C HIS A 159 3.22 -8.90 -3.02
N ALA A 160 4.06 -8.85 -1.97
CA ALA A 160 4.27 -10.01 -1.08
C ALA A 160 3.00 -10.35 -0.27
N ASN A 161 2.25 -9.35 0.17
CA ASN A 161 0.99 -9.54 0.87
C ASN A 161 -0.05 -10.20 -0.04
N TRP A 162 -0.25 -9.68 -1.26
CA TRP A 162 -1.20 -10.21 -2.24
C TRP A 162 -0.81 -11.62 -2.73
N THR A 163 0.49 -11.88 -2.93
CA THR A 163 1.00 -13.23 -3.22
C THR A 163 0.69 -14.20 -2.06
N THR A 164 0.85 -13.75 -0.82
CA THR A 164 0.51 -14.57 0.36
C THR A 164 -0.99 -14.86 0.42
N LEU A 165 -1.84 -13.90 0.07
CA LEU A 165 -3.28 -14.11 -0.06
C LEU A 165 -3.64 -15.11 -1.15
N ALA A 166 -2.96 -15.07 -2.29
CA ALA A 166 -3.12 -16.07 -3.35
C ALA A 166 -2.80 -17.48 -2.84
N GLN A 167 -1.67 -17.65 -2.16
CA GLN A 167 -1.27 -18.94 -1.55
C GLN A 167 -2.26 -19.41 -0.47
N LEU A 168 -2.76 -18.50 0.36
CA LEU A 168 -3.81 -18.82 1.34
C LEU A 168 -5.08 -19.29 0.62
N THR A 169 -5.48 -18.62 -0.46
CA THR A 169 -6.64 -18.98 -1.29
C THR A 169 -6.54 -20.39 -1.86
N GLU A 170 -5.34 -20.78 -2.31
CA GLU A 170 -5.08 -22.13 -2.82
C GLU A 170 -5.25 -23.21 -1.75
N SER A 171 -4.98 -22.88 -0.49
CA SER A 171 -5.12 -23.79 0.65
C SER A 171 -6.56 -23.93 1.19
N LEU A 172 -7.47 -23.03 0.79
CA LEU A 172 -8.85 -23.04 1.24
C LEU A 172 -9.68 -24.16 0.59
N PRO A 173 -10.65 -24.76 1.30
CA PRO A 173 -11.62 -25.65 0.68
C PRO A 173 -12.53 -24.88 -0.29
N GLU A 174 -13.10 -25.58 -1.27
CA GLU A 174 -14.11 -25.00 -2.16
C GLU A 174 -15.30 -24.46 -1.36
N GLY A 175 -15.71 -23.23 -1.66
CA GLY A 175 -16.84 -22.60 -0.99
C GLY A 175 -16.83 -21.07 -1.07
N PRO A 176 -17.80 -20.41 -0.42
CA PRO A 176 -17.96 -18.95 -0.48
C PRO A 176 -16.73 -18.18 -0.02
N VAL A 177 -16.08 -18.61 1.06
CA VAL A 177 -14.86 -17.95 1.57
C VAL A 177 -13.73 -17.99 0.53
N ARG A 178 -13.46 -19.15 -0.06
CA ARG A 178 -12.45 -19.27 -1.12
C ARG A 178 -12.79 -18.40 -2.33
N ALA A 179 -14.06 -18.34 -2.73
CA ALA A 179 -14.51 -17.52 -3.84
C ALA A 179 -14.28 -16.01 -3.57
N SER A 180 -14.56 -15.53 -2.35
CA SER A 180 -14.28 -14.15 -1.95
C SER A 180 -12.80 -13.80 -2.01
N PHE A 181 -11.94 -14.68 -1.48
CA PHE A 181 -10.48 -14.50 -1.57
C PHE A 181 -9.98 -14.52 -3.02
N ALA A 182 -10.43 -15.50 -3.81
CA ALA A 182 -10.01 -15.63 -5.21
C ALA A 182 -10.42 -14.42 -6.06
N ALA A 183 -11.61 -13.86 -5.83
CA ALA A 183 -12.05 -12.65 -6.50
C ALA A 183 -11.14 -11.46 -6.14
N ALA A 184 -10.88 -11.23 -4.85
CA ALA A 184 -10.00 -10.15 -4.40
C ALA A 184 -8.59 -10.27 -4.98
N VAL A 185 -7.99 -11.47 -4.94
CA VAL A 185 -6.66 -11.73 -5.51
C VAL A 185 -6.65 -11.51 -7.02
N GLY A 186 -7.66 -12.00 -7.74
CA GLY A 186 -7.76 -11.87 -9.19
C GLY A 186 -7.87 -10.42 -9.67
N ASP A 187 -8.45 -9.54 -8.86
CA ASP A 187 -8.65 -8.13 -9.18
C ASP A 187 -7.44 -7.23 -8.87
N VAL A 188 -6.45 -7.73 -8.12
CA VAL A 188 -5.35 -6.90 -7.57
C VAL A 188 -3.95 -7.43 -7.92
N LEU A 189 -3.69 -8.73 -7.78
CA LEU A 189 -2.31 -9.26 -7.84
C LEU A 189 -1.58 -8.94 -9.16
N GLY A 190 -2.31 -8.87 -10.28
CA GLY A 190 -1.71 -8.48 -11.57
C GLY A 190 -1.23 -7.03 -11.60
N GLU A 191 -1.98 -6.11 -10.99
CA GLU A 191 -1.59 -4.69 -10.89
C GLU A 191 -0.38 -4.54 -9.96
N GLU A 192 -0.35 -5.27 -8.85
CA GLU A 192 0.78 -5.26 -7.90
C GLU A 192 2.10 -5.77 -8.51
N GLU A 193 2.05 -6.79 -9.38
CA GLU A 193 3.23 -7.23 -10.14
C GLU A 193 3.70 -6.12 -11.09
N ASP A 194 2.77 -5.44 -11.77
CA ASP A 194 3.08 -4.31 -12.66
C ASP A 194 3.69 -3.13 -11.87
N HIS A 195 3.15 -2.80 -10.70
CA HIS A 195 3.65 -1.73 -9.82
C HIS A 195 5.07 -2.03 -9.35
N LEU A 196 5.31 -3.23 -8.81
CA LEU A 196 6.61 -3.67 -8.33
C LEU A 196 7.65 -3.69 -9.46
N SER A 197 7.29 -4.27 -10.60
CA SER A 197 8.15 -4.33 -11.78
C SER A 197 8.50 -2.93 -12.28
N TRP A 198 7.51 -2.04 -12.38
CA TRP A 198 7.72 -0.65 -12.78
C TRP A 198 8.63 0.11 -11.81
N ALA A 199 8.40 -0.01 -10.50
CA ALA A 199 9.17 0.70 -9.49
C ALA A 199 10.64 0.26 -9.51
N ARG A 200 10.86 -1.06 -9.59
CA ARG A 200 12.20 -1.67 -9.69
C ARG A 200 12.93 -1.19 -10.94
N ASP A 201 12.29 -1.31 -12.10
CA ASP A 201 12.90 -1.02 -13.39
C ASP A 201 13.16 0.48 -13.56
N THR A 202 12.21 1.33 -13.16
CA THR A 202 12.35 2.79 -13.23
C THR A 202 13.50 3.26 -12.35
N LYS A 203 13.59 2.77 -11.11
CA LYS A 203 14.71 3.07 -10.21
C LYS A 203 16.05 2.63 -10.82
N ALA A 204 16.13 1.42 -11.34
CA ALA A 204 17.36 0.90 -11.94
C ALA A 204 17.81 1.75 -13.14
N ARG A 205 16.88 2.06 -14.04
CA ARG A 205 17.16 2.88 -15.24
C ARG A 205 17.60 4.30 -14.88
N LEU A 206 16.94 4.96 -13.93
CA LEU A 206 17.36 6.29 -13.46
C LEU A 206 18.72 6.27 -12.77
N THR A 207 19.00 5.24 -11.98
CA THR A 207 20.32 5.07 -11.35
C THR A 207 21.43 4.96 -12.41
N VAL A 208 21.26 4.10 -13.41
CA VAL A 208 22.24 3.90 -14.49
C VAL A 208 22.41 5.17 -15.33
N MET A 209 21.29 5.85 -15.65
CA MET A 209 21.31 7.13 -16.36
C MET A 209 22.12 8.16 -15.59
N GLN A 210 21.88 8.30 -14.28
CA GLN A 210 22.57 9.28 -13.45
C GLN A 210 24.04 8.93 -13.23
N ALA A 211 24.38 7.65 -13.05
CA ALA A 211 25.76 7.19 -12.92
C ALA A 211 26.60 7.49 -14.17
N SER A 212 25.97 7.55 -15.34
CA SER A 212 26.61 7.90 -16.61
C SER A 212 26.73 9.41 -16.84
N SER A 213 26.11 10.24 -15.98
CA SER A 213 26.11 11.70 -16.09
C SER A 213 27.38 12.32 -15.52
N LYS A 214 28.06 13.17 -16.30
CA LYS A 214 29.32 13.83 -15.90
C LYS A 214 29.14 15.06 -14.99
N ALA A 215 27.92 15.41 -14.58
CA ALA A 215 27.67 16.62 -13.80
C ALA A 215 26.54 16.44 -12.78
N MET A 216 26.62 17.15 -11.65
CA MET A 216 25.53 17.22 -10.65
C MET A 216 24.27 17.82 -11.26
N ALA A 217 23.09 17.30 -10.91
CA ALA A 217 21.82 17.66 -11.51
C ALA A 217 21.11 18.79 -10.76
N THR A 218 21.66 20.00 -10.88
CA THR A 218 21.13 21.22 -10.24
C THR A 218 20.53 22.22 -11.22
N THR A 219 20.47 21.90 -12.53
CA THR A 219 20.00 22.82 -13.58
C THR A 219 18.69 22.36 -14.24
N ALA A 220 17.82 23.31 -14.58
CA ALA A 220 16.51 23.06 -15.20
C ALA A 220 16.60 22.22 -16.49
N THR A 221 17.63 22.45 -17.31
CA THR A 221 17.90 21.67 -18.54
C THR A 221 18.00 20.16 -18.28
N LYS A 222 18.55 19.74 -17.14
CA LYS A 222 18.63 18.30 -16.83
C LYS A 222 17.33 17.70 -16.36
N VAL A 223 16.46 18.50 -15.75
CA VAL A 223 15.10 18.06 -15.43
C VAL A 223 14.35 17.78 -16.73
N GLU A 224 14.47 18.66 -17.74
CA GLU A 224 13.86 18.45 -19.06
C GLU A 224 14.40 17.20 -19.78
N GLU A 225 15.73 17.03 -19.83
CA GLU A 225 16.36 15.82 -20.42
C GLU A 225 15.91 14.52 -19.74
N MET A 226 15.82 14.53 -18.41
CA MET A 226 15.28 13.39 -17.65
C MET A 226 13.83 13.13 -18.02
N VAL A 227 12.99 14.17 -18.08
CA VAL A 227 11.56 14.02 -18.39
C VAL A 227 11.37 13.42 -19.78
N ASP A 228 12.13 13.86 -20.77
CA ASP A 228 12.06 13.31 -22.13
C ASP A 228 12.55 11.85 -22.18
N THR A 229 13.60 11.53 -21.42
CA THR A 229 14.12 10.15 -21.31
C THR A 229 13.08 9.21 -20.68
N VAL A 230 12.50 9.60 -19.54
CA VAL A 230 11.46 8.81 -18.86
C VAL A 230 10.22 8.69 -19.74
N ARG A 231 9.83 9.75 -20.47
CA ARG A 231 8.74 9.68 -21.45
C ARG A 231 9.02 8.61 -22.51
N GLY A 232 10.24 8.54 -23.02
CA GLY A 232 10.65 7.52 -24.00
C GLY A 232 10.48 6.09 -23.48
N TRP A 233 10.73 5.84 -22.19
CA TRP A 233 10.56 4.51 -21.59
C TRP A 233 9.11 4.07 -21.41
N LEU A 234 8.19 5.03 -21.21
CA LEU A 234 6.77 4.74 -20.95
C LEU A 234 5.89 4.86 -22.19
N SER A 235 6.48 5.16 -23.36
CA SER A 235 5.76 5.27 -24.64
C SER A 235 5.85 3.99 -25.49
N THR A 236 6.48 2.94 -24.95
CA THR A 236 6.67 1.61 -25.56
C THR A 236 6.01 0.57 -24.70
#